data_AF-B9M2I1-F1
#
_entry.id   AF-B9M2I1-F1
#
_cell.length_a   1.000
_cell.length_b   1.000
_cell.length_c   1.000
_cell.angle_alpha   90.00
_cell.angle_beta   90.00
_cell.angle_gamma   90.00
#
_symmetry.space_group_name_H-M   'P 1'
#
loop_
_entity.id
_entity.type
_entity.pdbx_description
1 polymer ?
#
loop_
_entity_poly.entity_id
_entity_poly.type
_entity_poly.pdbx_seq_one_letter_code
_entity_poly.pdbx_strand_id
1 'polypeptide(L)'
;MKKIGRNEPCPCGSGKKFKKCCDSKDFRLRVDESGDLLREYSIDDDELLSALRGQVEVFREIFGREPLDDDPLFLEKYLITPEEVKNNMIAAMEKSGISADLIYAYKKTGYLISSSNLDKFPGRALIEWDDAQKEFQKHGGDPYESSKGFVIKQLVGEVQREITSLIYLFGFIGDRYINTLGPDQSNDYFILTHVDYICFCLTKSHRTLLSIKTLLDNRMSDDAYSLTRSLYENYLHIIYVLKHPSQVHDLVDAVIGLHAGTHEYEKKGKGYNKKVIVDKKTGQKYMGQISGFTMAESSFVQSDVNFFDVFYQKSSQVLHPNIMAFEGLIGDKGLNALQTRRHDEAVFYSVMVGGMVVQAARSLPDVNQILKADINTVLGRVRLKLITMLECLAEDSKDLLYPKYEIDVLLQRLNDMEAIDNKA
;
A
#
# COMPACT_ATOMS: atom_id res chain seq x y z
N MET A 1 -12.83 40.61 -19.04
CA MET A 1 -13.88 39.57 -19.19
C MET A 1 -14.94 39.98 -20.21
N LYS A 2 -15.26 39.09 -21.17
CA LYS A 2 -16.20 39.36 -22.28
C LYS A 2 -17.57 38.71 -22.05
N LYS A 3 -18.66 39.44 -22.34
CA LYS A 3 -20.03 38.88 -22.36
C LYS A 3 -20.26 38.09 -23.65
N ILE A 4 -20.92 36.93 -23.53
CA ILE A 4 -21.22 36.03 -24.65
C ILE A 4 -22.47 36.51 -25.39
N GLY A 5 -22.44 36.51 -26.73
CA GLY A 5 -23.59 36.91 -27.54
C GLY A 5 -24.73 35.89 -27.46
N ARG A 6 -25.97 36.34 -27.24
CA ARG A 6 -27.16 35.46 -27.07
C ARG A 6 -27.39 34.47 -28.22
N ASN A 7 -27.05 34.84 -29.45
CA ASN A 7 -27.24 34.00 -30.63
C ASN A 7 -26.00 33.17 -31.00
N GLU A 8 -24.86 33.40 -30.35
CA GLU A 8 -23.62 32.66 -30.58
C GLU A 8 -23.76 31.21 -30.09
N PRO A 9 -22.94 30.27 -30.62
CA PRO A 9 -22.81 28.95 -30.04
C PRO A 9 -22.45 29.03 -28.55
N CYS A 10 -23.08 28.19 -27.74
CA CYS A 10 -22.82 28.18 -26.30
C CYS A 10 -21.39 27.69 -26.04
N PRO A 11 -20.55 28.45 -25.30
CA PRO A 11 -19.16 28.09 -25.07
C PRO A 11 -18.98 26.87 -24.16
N CYS A 12 -20.05 26.38 -23.53
CA CYS A 12 -19.99 25.11 -22.81
C CYS A 12 -19.79 23.90 -23.73
N GLY A 13 -19.92 24.04 -25.06
CA GLY A 13 -19.70 22.95 -26.02
C GLY A 13 -20.92 22.05 -26.26
N SER A 14 -22.11 22.43 -25.80
CA SER A 14 -23.33 21.63 -25.98
C SER A 14 -23.90 21.62 -27.41
N GLY A 15 -23.30 22.35 -28.36
CA GLY A 15 -23.82 22.56 -29.72
C GLY A 15 -25.09 23.44 -29.84
N LYS A 16 -25.64 23.96 -28.72
CA LYS A 16 -26.84 24.83 -28.71
C LYS A 16 -26.45 26.31 -28.75
N LYS A 17 -27.35 27.19 -29.19
CA LYS A 17 -27.18 28.66 -29.05
C LYS A 17 -27.14 29.05 -27.57
N PHE A 18 -26.34 30.05 -27.18
CA PHE A 18 -26.17 30.48 -25.79
C PHE A 18 -27.50 30.73 -25.08
N LYS A 19 -28.42 31.48 -25.71
CA LYS A 19 -29.78 31.75 -25.21
C LYS A 19 -30.68 30.54 -24.98
N LYS A 20 -30.34 29.39 -25.58
CA LYS A 20 -31.08 28.12 -25.47
C LYS A 20 -30.35 27.10 -24.60
N CYS A 21 -29.29 27.52 -23.91
CA CYS A 21 -28.41 26.64 -23.16
C CYS A 21 -28.08 27.23 -21.79
N CYS A 22 -26.98 27.96 -21.67
CA CYS A 22 -26.51 28.44 -20.37
C CYS A 22 -26.99 29.86 -20.00
N ASP A 23 -27.63 30.60 -20.90
CA ASP A 23 -28.18 31.94 -20.61
C ASP A 23 -29.34 31.90 -19.60
N SER A 24 -30.07 30.78 -19.54
CA SER A 24 -31.23 30.57 -18.66
C SER A 24 -30.90 29.76 -17.40
N LYS A 25 -29.61 29.67 -17.06
CA LYS A 25 -29.12 28.88 -15.93
C LYS A 25 -28.85 29.77 -14.74
N ASP A 26 -28.85 29.20 -13.54
CA ASP A 26 -28.61 29.90 -12.27
C ASP A 26 -27.10 30.09 -12.02
N PHE A 27 -26.41 30.59 -13.04
CA PHE A 27 -25.01 31.02 -13.01
C PHE A 27 -24.72 31.89 -14.22
N ARG A 28 -23.71 32.74 -14.10
CA ARG A 28 -23.23 33.58 -15.20
C ARG A 28 -21.96 32.98 -15.79
N LEU A 29 -21.95 32.82 -17.12
CA LEU A 29 -20.74 32.45 -17.86
C LEU A 29 -20.01 33.69 -18.33
N ARG A 30 -18.69 33.71 -18.13
CA ARG A 30 -17.79 34.73 -18.63
C ARG A 30 -16.58 34.07 -19.26
N VAL A 31 -15.97 34.77 -20.21
CA VAL A 31 -14.66 34.39 -20.75
C VAL A 31 -13.66 35.44 -20.27
N ASP A 32 -12.56 34.99 -19.67
CA ASP A 32 -11.49 35.88 -19.26
C ASP A 32 -10.60 36.31 -20.44
N GLU A 33 -9.50 37.00 -20.17
CA GLU A 33 -8.59 37.51 -21.22
C GLU A 33 -7.73 36.41 -21.84
N SER A 34 -7.51 35.30 -21.12
CA SER A 34 -6.79 34.11 -21.57
C SER A 34 -7.65 33.18 -22.44
N GLY A 35 -8.97 33.38 -22.42
CA GLY A 35 -9.94 32.55 -23.14
C GLY A 35 -10.58 31.47 -22.26
N ASP A 36 -10.30 31.46 -20.96
CA ASP A 36 -10.83 30.47 -20.03
C ASP A 36 -12.28 30.79 -19.64
N LEU A 37 -13.06 29.73 -19.49
CA LEU A 37 -14.50 29.80 -19.19
C LEU A 37 -14.73 29.86 -17.67
N LEU A 38 -15.14 31.02 -17.19
CA LEU A 38 -15.47 31.26 -15.79
C LEU A 38 -16.97 31.09 -15.53
N ARG A 39 -17.31 30.43 -14.43
CA ARG A 39 -18.68 30.28 -13.91
C ARG A 39 -18.82 31.04 -12.60
N GLU A 40 -19.73 31.99 -12.58
CA GLU A 40 -20.04 32.82 -11.42
C GLU A 40 -21.43 32.43 -10.89
N TYR A 41 -21.51 32.06 -9.61
CA TYR A 41 -22.76 31.68 -8.94
C TYR A 41 -23.15 32.80 -7.96
N SER A 42 -24.46 33.08 -7.84
CA SER A 42 -24.96 33.83 -6.67
C SER A 42 -25.13 32.84 -5.52
N ILE A 43 -24.63 33.19 -4.34
CA ILE A 43 -24.82 32.39 -3.13
C ILE A 43 -25.74 33.20 -2.22
N ASP A 44 -27.02 32.85 -2.24
CA ASP A 44 -28.06 33.50 -1.43
C ASP A 44 -28.49 32.59 -0.25
N ASP A 45 -27.72 31.53 0.01
CA ASP A 45 -27.96 30.54 1.06
C ASP A 45 -27.11 30.86 2.30
N ASP A 46 -27.77 31.27 3.38
CA ASP A 46 -27.12 31.69 4.62
C ASP A 46 -26.34 30.55 5.30
N GLU A 47 -26.81 29.31 5.19
CA GLU A 47 -26.14 28.15 5.77
C GLU A 47 -24.82 27.87 5.06
N LEU A 48 -24.84 27.90 3.72
CA LEU A 48 -23.65 27.75 2.90
C LEU A 48 -22.66 28.90 3.13
N LEU A 49 -23.15 30.15 3.22
CA LEU A 49 -22.29 31.31 3.54
C LEU A 49 -21.63 31.18 4.91
N SER A 50 -22.37 30.69 5.90
CA SER A 50 -21.84 30.42 7.23
C SER A 50 -20.73 29.36 7.19
N ALA A 51 -20.96 28.26 6.46
CA ALA A 51 -19.95 27.20 6.28
C ALA A 51 -18.68 27.72 5.60
N LEU A 52 -18.82 28.54 4.54
CA LEU A 52 -17.67 29.15 3.84
C LEU A 52 -16.89 30.10 4.74
N ARG A 53 -17.57 30.91 5.57
CA ARG A 53 -16.90 31.77 6.57
C ARG A 53 -16.15 30.95 7.61
N GLY A 54 -16.70 29.82 8.03
CA GLY A 54 -16.00 28.88 8.91
C GLY A 54 -14.68 28.39 8.33
N GLN A 55 -14.64 28.08 7.04
CA GLN A 55 -13.41 27.69 6.34
C GLN A 55 -12.37 28.82 6.26
N VAL A 56 -12.82 30.07 6.06
CA VAL A 56 -11.92 31.23 6.12
C VAL A 56 -11.30 31.37 7.51
N GLU A 57 -12.08 31.15 8.58
CA GLU A 57 -11.56 31.24 9.93
C GLU A 57 -10.52 30.16 10.23
N VAL A 58 -10.79 28.90 9.82
CA VAL A 58 -9.79 27.81 9.90
C VAL A 58 -8.51 28.18 9.17
N PHE A 59 -8.61 28.80 7.99
CA PHE A 59 -7.44 29.28 7.25
C PHE A 59 -6.65 30.32 8.06
N ARG A 60 -7.33 31.31 8.65
CA ARG A 60 -6.68 32.35 9.47
C ARG A 60 -6.03 31.77 10.72
N GLU A 61 -6.67 30.82 11.38
CA GLU A 61 -6.11 30.15 12.56
C GLU A 61 -4.80 29.43 12.23
N ILE A 62 -4.73 28.78 11.06
CA ILE A 62 -3.54 28.02 10.63
C ILE A 62 -2.43 28.96 10.11
N PHE A 63 -2.78 29.95 9.30
CA PHE A 63 -1.79 30.75 8.54
C PHE A 63 -1.58 32.17 9.08
N GLY A 64 -2.41 32.64 10.01
CA GLY A 64 -2.31 33.98 10.61
C GLY A 64 -2.57 35.14 9.64
N ARG A 65 -3.21 34.87 8.49
CA ARG A 65 -3.52 35.85 7.44
C ARG A 65 -4.83 35.54 6.74
N GLU A 66 -5.37 36.52 6.03
CA GLU A 66 -6.47 36.30 5.08
C GLU A 66 -6.00 35.43 3.90
N PRO A 67 -6.88 34.59 3.33
CA PRO A 67 -6.61 33.88 2.08
C PRO A 67 -6.49 34.88 0.91
N LEU A 68 -5.56 34.60 -0.01
CA LEU A 68 -5.42 35.28 -1.30
C LEU A 68 -6.39 34.68 -2.32
N ASP A 69 -6.52 35.32 -3.47
CA ASP A 69 -7.44 34.90 -4.54
C ASP A 69 -7.17 33.46 -5.06
N ASP A 70 -5.92 32.99 -4.97
CA ASP A 70 -5.48 31.67 -5.42
C ASP A 70 -5.29 30.66 -4.28
N ASP A 71 -5.49 31.07 -3.02
CA ASP A 71 -5.43 30.15 -1.88
C ASP A 71 -6.65 29.21 -1.88
N PRO A 72 -6.47 27.93 -1.57
CA PRO A 72 -7.59 27.02 -1.41
C PRO A 72 -8.32 27.31 -0.10
N LEU A 73 -9.64 27.46 -0.20
CA LEU A 73 -10.49 27.65 0.96
C LEU A 73 -10.72 26.34 1.75
N PHE A 74 -10.79 25.20 1.06
CA PHE A 74 -10.94 23.88 1.68
C PHE A 74 -9.57 23.18 1.78
N LEU A 75 -8.95 23.27 2.96
CA LEU A 75 -7.61 22.75 3.21
C LEU A 75 -7.55 21.22 3.26
N GLU A 76 -8.69 20.55 3.45
CA GLU A 76 -8.79 19.08 3.44
C GLU A 76 -8.30 18.48 2.12
N LYS A 77 -8.26 19.25 1.03
CA LYS A 77 -7.64 18.84 -0.24
C LYS A 77 -6.19 18.37 -0.12
N TYR A 78 -5.50 18.72 0.98
CA TYR A 78 -4.13 18.29 1.27
C TYR A 78 -4.06 16.99 2.06
N LEU A 79 -5.20 16.46 2.50
CA LEU A 79 -5.32 15.23 3.29
C LEU A 79 -6.04 14.11 2.54
N ILE A 80 -6.77 14.44 1.48
CA ILE A 80 -7.56 13.49 0.71
C ILE A 80 -7.39 13.70 -0.79
N THR A 81 -7.19 12.61 -1.53
CA THR A 81 -7.10 12.64 -2.99
C THR A 81 -8.48 12.85 -3.63
N PRO A 82 -8.55 13.43 -4.85
CA PRO A 82 -9.79 13.50 -5.61
C PRO A 82 -10.44 12.12 -5.85
N GLU A 83 -9.62 11.07 -6.01
CA GLU A 83 -10.10 9.70 -6.17
C GLU A 83 -10.72 9.14 -4.88
N GLU A 84 -10.17 9.47 -3.71
CA GLU A 84 -10.77 9.12 -2.42
C GLU A 84 -12.10 9.83 -2.19
N VAL A 85 -12.18 11.13 -2.47
CA VAL A 85 -13.45 11.88 -2.40
C VAL A 85 -14.49 11.21 -3.30
N LYS A 86 -14.10 10.84 -4.52
CA LYS A 86 -14.97 10.14 -5.47
C LYS A 86 -15.44 8.79 -4.93
N ASN A 87 -14.54 7.96 -4.42
CA ASN A 87 -14.87 6.63 -3.90
C ASN A 87 -15.75 6.70 -2.64
N ASN A 88 -15.48 7.66 -1.74
CA ASN A 88 -16.30 7.87 -0.55
C ASN A 88 -17.72 8.32 -0.92
N MET A 89 -17.85 9.18 -1.93
CA MET A 89 -19.15 9.57 -2.47
C MET A 89 -19.88 8.36 -3.07
N ILE A 90 -19.21 7.53 -3.89
CA ILE A 90 -19.83 6.31 -4.46
C ILE A 90 -20.36 5.39 -3.35
N ALA A 91 -19.55 5.12 -2.32
CA ALA A 91 -19.97 4.30 -1.19
C ALA A 91 -21.18 4.89 -0.44
N ALA A 92 -21.23 6.21 -0.29
CA ALA A 92 -22.38 6.90 0.30
C ALA A 92 -23.63 6.81 -0.58
N MET A 93 -23.48 6.91 -1.91
CA MET A 93 -24.57 6.77 -2.87
C MET A 93 -25.15 5.34 -2.84
N GLU A 94 -24.29 4.32 -2.85
CA GLU A 94 -24.67 2.90 -2.73
C GLU A 94 -25.44 2.64 -1.44
N LYS A 95 -24.90 3.12 -0.30
CA LYS A 95 -25.53 2.96 1.02
C LYS A 95 -26.87 3.69 1.12
N SER A 96 -27.05 4.75 0.36
CA SER A 96 -28.31 5.52 0.29
C SER A 96 -29.33 4.91 -0.69
N GLY A 97 -29.00 3.80 -1.34
CA GLY A 97 -29.89 3.14 -2.30
C GLY A 97 -30.07 3.90 -3.61
N ILE A 98 -29.13 4.77 -3.98
CA ILE A 98 -29.13 5.43 -5.28
C ILE A 98 -28.95 4.38 -6.37
N SER A 99 -29.66 4.52 -7.49
CA SER A 99 -29.63 3.55 -8.57
C SER A 99 -28.26 3.48 -9.27
N ALA A 100 -27.89 2.29 -9.74
CA ALA A 100 -26.57 2.01 -10.29
C ALA A 100 -26.23 2.82 -11.55
N ASP A 101 -27.24 3.19 -12.35
CA ASP A 101 -27.09 4.05 -13.52
C ASP A 101 -26.70 5.49 -13.16
N LEU A 102 -27.25 6.03 -12.07
CA LEU A 102 -26.86 7.35 -11.55
C LEU A 102 -25.49 7.32 -10.88
N ILE A 103 -25.16 6.23 -10.17
CA ILE A 103 -23.81 6.00 -9.64
C ILE A 103 -22.79 5.94 -10.78
N TYR A 104 -23.12 5.24 -11.87
CA TYR A 104 -22.29 5.18 -13.06
C TYR A 104 -22.12 6.56 -13.72
N ALA A 105 -23.20 7.33 -13.85
CA ALA A 105 -23.13 8.69 -14.38
C ALA A 105 -22.21 9.59 -13.53
N TYR A 106 -22.26 9.47 -12.20
CA TYR A 106 -21.31 10.15 -11.30
C TYR A 106 -19.87 9.64 -11.50
N LYS A 107 -19.66 8.31 -11.53
CA LYS A 107 -18.34 7.70 -11.78
C LYS A 107 -17.72 8.23 -13.07
N LYS A 108 -18.51 8.38 -14.14
CA LYS A 108 -18.03 8.79 -15.46
C LYS A 108 -17.82 10.30 -15.58
N THR A 109 -18.71 11.10 -15.03
CA THR A 109 -18.75 12.55 -15.28
C THR A 109 -18.26 13.42 -14.12
N GLY A 110 -18.29 12.90 -12.89
CA GLY A 110 -18.01 13.65 -11.66
C GLY A 110 -19.13 14.62 -11.23
N TYR A 111 -20.26 14.67 -11.95
CA TYR A 111 -21.38 15.54 -11.59
C TYR A 111 -22.36 14.87 -10.63
N LEU A 112 -22.97 15.63 -9.71
CA LEU A 112 -24.09 15.17 -8.89
C LEU A 112 -25.35 15.92 -9.32
N ILE A 113 -26.02 15.40 -10.36
CA ILE A 113 -27.19 16.04 -10.96
C ILE A 113 -28.48 15.43 -10.38
N SER A 114 -29.38 16.31 -9.94
CA SER A 114 -30.72 15.99 -9.47
C SER A 114 -31.74 16.92 -10.14
N SER A 115 -33.03 16.60 -10.02
CA SER A 115 -34.11 17.48 -10.49
C SER A 115 -34.07 18.88 -9.84
N SER A 116 -33.52 19.01 -8.63
CA SER A 116 -33.45 20.26 -7.87
C SER A 116 -32.28 21.16 -8.24
N ASN A 117 -31.33 20.71 -9.06
CA ASN A 117 -30.12 21.49 -9.38
C ASN A 117 -29.78 21.56 -10.88
N LEU A 118 -30.68 21.13 -11.77
CA LEU A 118 -30.47 21.09 -13.23
C LEU A 118 -30.07 22.45 -13.83
N ASP A 119 -30.56 23.54 -13.24
CA ASP A 119 -30.28 24.91 -13.63
C ASP A 119 -28.91 25.40 -13.19
N LYS A 120 -28.22 24.69 -12.29
CA LYS A 120 -26.84 25.00 -11.87
C LYS A 120 -25.76 24.38 -12.75
N PHE A 121 -26.14 23.52 -13.70
CA PHE A 121 -25.19 22.83 -14.60
C PHE A 121 -25.24 23.36 -16.05
N PRO A 122 -24.08 23.44 -16.74
CA PRO A 122 -24.04 23.78 -18.15
C PRO A 122 -24.70 22.71 -19.01
N GLY A 123 -25.22 23.12 -20.17
CA GLY A 123 -25.94 22.17 -21.04
C GLY A 123 -25.09 21.01 -21.53
N ARG A 124 -23.76 21.16 -21.64
CA ARG A 124 -22.86 20.05 -21.95
C ARG A 124 -22.80 19.00 -20.83
N ALA A 125 -22.71 19.43 -19.56
CA ALA A 125 -22.71 18.51 -18.42
C ALA A 125 -24.00 17.68 -18.35
N LEU A 126 -25.15 18.30 -18.66
CA LEU A 126 -26.43 17.58 -18.72
C LEU A 126 -26.47 16.54 -19.85
N ILE A 127 -25.85 16.82 -20.99
CA ILE A 127 -25.72 15.85 -22.10
C ILE A 127 -24.80 14.70 -21.68
N GLU A 128 -23.62 15.01 -21.13
CA GLU A 128 -22.65 14.00 -20.65
C GLU A 128 -23.27 13.05 -19.61
N TRP A 129 -24.10 13.60 -18.71
CA TRP A 129 -24.84 12.84 -17.70
C TRP A 129 -25.90 11.91 -18.30
N ASP A 130 -26.70 12.41 -19.25
CA ASP A 130 -27.72 11.63 -19.95
C ASP A 130 -27.08 10.52 -20.81
N ASP A 131 -25.99 10.84 -21.51
CA ASP A 131 -25.27 9.88 -22.34
C ASP A 131 -24.60 8.77 -21.50
N ALA A 132 -24.12 9.07 -20.28
CA ALA A 132 -23.61 8.06 -19.36
C ALA A 132 -24.69 7.06 -18.94
N GLN A 133 -25.91 7.53 -18.63
CA GLN A 133 -27.03 6.64 -18.30
C GLN A 133 -27.46 5.78 -19.49
N LYS A 134 -27.53 6.35 -20.70
CA LYS A 134 -27.81 5.58 -21.93
C LYS A 134 -26.75 4.50 -22.19
N GLU A 135 -25.49 4.82 -21.96
CA GLU A 135 -24.40 3.86 -22.10
C GLU A 135 -24.54 2.71 -21.10
N PHE A 136 -24.84 3.00 -19.83
CA PHE A 136 -25.10 1.98 -18.81
C PHE A 136 -26.24 1.04 -19.24
N GLN A 137 -27.36 1.62 -19.69
CA GLN A 137 -28.52 0.85 -20.17
C GLN A 137 -28.17 0.00 -21.39
N LYS A 138 -27.40 0.55 -22.33
CA LYS A 138 -26.96 -0.16 -23.55
C LYS A 138 -26.11 -1.40 -23.22
N HIS A 139 -25.26 -1.32 -22.20
CA HIS A 139 -24.40 -2.43 -21.78
C HIS A 139 -25.07 -3.35 -20.75
N GLY A 140 -26.25 -3.00 -20.24
CA GLY A 140 -26.94 -3.74 -19.19
C GLY A 140 -26.27 -3.65 -17.81
N GLY A 141 -25.40 -2.65 -17.59
CA GLY A 141 -24.57 -2.51 -16.40
C GLY A 141 -23.40 -1.55 -16.61
N ASP A 142 -22.54 -1.41 -15.59
CA ASP A 142 -21.31 -0.62 -15.68
C ASP A 142 -20.30 -1.34 -16.61
N PRO A 143 -19.96 -0.80 -17.79
CA PRO A 143 -19.05 -1.46 -18.72
C PRO A 143 -17.66 -1.69 -18.13
N TYR A 144 -17.24 -0.88 -17.15
CA TYR A 144 -15.96 -1.08 -16.45
C TYR A 144 -15.94 -2.37 -15.64
N GLU A 145 -17.06 -2.84 -15.09
CA GLU A 145 -17.13 -4.08 -14.30
C GLU A 145 -16.83 -5.33 -15.14
N SER A 146 -16.98 -5.24 -16.46
CA SER A 146 -16.58 -6.29 -17.40
C SER A 146 -15.14 -6.15 -17.91
N SER A 147 -14.42 -5.09 -17.51
CA SER A 147 -13.07 -4.81 -17.99
C SER A 147 -12.01 -5.67 -17.28
N LYS A 148 -10.91 -5.94 -17.98
CA LYS A 148 -9.75 -6.63 -17.40
C LYS A 148 -9.19 -5.89 -16.16
N GLY A 149 -9.20 -4.56 -16.16
CA GLY A 149 -8.77 -3.76 -15.01
C GLY A 149 -9.63 -3.98 -13.76
N PHE A 150 -10.94 -4.19 -13.93
CA PHE A 150 -11.83 -4.54 -12.81
C PHE A 150 -11.51 -5.94 -12.27
N VAL A 151 -11.25 -6.92 -13.15
CA VAL A 151 -10.85 -8.28 -12.75
C VAL A 151 -9.56 -8.24 -11.92
N ILE A 152 -8.55 -7.49 -12.37
CA ILE A 152 -7.29 -7.29 -11.62
C ILE A 152 -7.58 -6.67 -10.25
N LYS A 153 -8.41 -5.62 -10.18
CA LYS A 153 -8.78 -4.97 -8.92
C LYS A 153 -9.47 -5.92 -7.93
N GLN A 154 -10.36 -6.79 -8.40
CA GLN A 154 -11.00 -7.81 -7.57
C GLN A 154 -9.99 -8.81 -7.03
N LEU A 155 -9.07 -9.26 -7.89
CA LEU A 155 -8.01 -10.20 -7.52
C LEU A 155 -7.02 -9.60 -6.49
N VAL A 156 -6.63 -8.34 -6.65
CA VAL A 156 -5.84 -7.60 -5.65
C VAL A 156 -6.58 -7.57 -4.32
N GLY A 157 -7.89 -7.25 -4.32
CA GLY A 157 -8.71 -7.29 -3.10
C GLY A 157 -8.83 -8.68 -2.46
N GLU A 158 -8.86 -9.75 -3.26
CA GLU A 158 -8.84 -11.13 -2.79
C GLU A 158 -7.52 -11.53 -2.13
N VAL A 159 -6.39 -11.06 -2.67
CA VAL A 159 -5.06 -11.26 -2.11
C VAL A 159 -4.89 -10.42 -0.85
N GLN A 160 -5.31 -9.14 -0.85
CA GLN A 160 -5.24 -8.27 0.33
C GLN A 160 -5.98 -8.87 1.53
N ARG A 161 -7.11 -9.55 1.31
CA ARG A 161 -7.82 -10.26 2.39
C ARG A 161 -6.98 -11.35 3.07
N GLU A 162 -6.03 -11.97 2.35
CA GLU A 162 -5.13 -12.97 2.94
C GLU A 162 -4.12 -12.38 3.93
N ILE A 163 -3.89 -11.07 3.93
CA ILE A 163 -3.12 -10.41 5.01
C ILE A 163 -3.80 -10.68 6.37
N THR A 164 -5.13 -10.61 6.42
CA THR A 164 -5.88 -10.91 7.64
C THR A 164 -5.79 -12.40 8.00
N SER A 165 -5.89 -13.29 7.01
CA SER A 165 -5.69 -14.74 7.22
C SER A 165 -4.32 -15.04 7.82
N LEU A 166 -3.26 -14.41 7.31
CA LEU A 166 -1.90 -14.56 7.80
C LEU A 166 -1.76 -13.99 9.22
N ILE A 167 -2.34 -12.82 9.52
CA ILE A 167 -2.39 -12.26 10.88
C ILE A 167 -3.02 -13.25 11.86
N TYR A 168 -4.16 -13.84 11.50
CA TYR A 168 -4.80 -14.86 12.34
C TYR A 168 -3.91 -16.09 12.53
N LEU A 169 -3.23 -16.55 11.48
CA LEU A 169 -2.31 -17.67 11.57
C LEU A 169 -1.09 -17.34 12.46
N PHE A 170 -0.52 -16.14 12.36
CA PHE A 170 0.53 -15.67 13.25
C PHE A 170 0.08 -15.64 14.71
N GLY A 171 -1.13 -15.11 14.98
CA GLY A 171 -1.72 -15.14 16.32
C GLY A 171 -1.88 -16.56 16.84
N PHE A 172 -2.37 -17.47 15.99
CA PHE A 172 -2.54 -18.88 16.34
C PHE A 172 -1.22 -19.60 16.61
N ILE A 173 -0.16 -19.34 15.82
CA ILE A 173 1.21 -19.81 16.11
C ILE A 173 1.69 -19.24 17.45
N GLY A 174 1.40 -17.97 17.73
CA GLY A 174 1.68 -17.33 19.01
C GLY A 174 1.09 -18.11 20.19
N ASP A 175 -0.22 -18.38 20.14
CA ASP A 175 -0.94 -19.06 21.21
C ASP A 175 -0.53 -20.53 21.38
N ARG A 176 -0.32 -21.24 20.27
CA ARG A 176 -0.09 -22.69 20.26
C ARG A 176 1.38 -23.09 20.41
N TYR A 177 2.31 -22.18 20.18
CA TYR A 177 3.74 -22.46 20.21
C TYR A 177 4.50 -21.44 21.06
N ILE A 178 4.53 -20.17 20.66
CA ILE A 178 5.39 -19.15 21.29
C ILE A 178 5.07 -19.00 22.79
N ASN A 179 3.78 -18.91 23.14
CA ASN A 179 3.34 -18.73 24.52
C ASN A 179 3.55 -19.98 25.38
N THR A 180 3.80 -21.15 24.77
CA THR A 180 4.06 -22.40 25.51
C THR A 180 5.51 -22.53 25.97
N LEU A 181 6.43 -21.78 25.36
CA LEU A 181 7.86 -21.83 25.70
C LEU A 181 8.14 -21.14 27.03
N GLY A 182 7.38 -20.09 27.38
CA GLY A 182 7.47 -19.35 28.65
C GLY A 182 8.80 -18.60 28.85
N PRO A 183 8.81 -17.35 29.32
CA PRO A 183 10.05 -16.75 29.78
C PRO A 183 10.50 -17.49 31.05
N ASP A 184 11.69 -18.07 31.06
CA ASP A 184 12.28 -18.57 32.29
C ASP A 184 12.54 -17.39 33.23
N GLN A 185 11.63 -17.17 34.18
CA GLN A 185 11.67 -16.04 35.12
C GLN A 185 12.79 -16.18 36.17
N SER A 186 13.60 -17.24 36.12
CA SER A 186 14.63 -17.53 37.12
C SER A 186 16.02 -16.96 36.79
N ASN A 187 16.24 -16.41 35.59
CA ASN A 187 17.54 -15.92 35.16
C ASN A 187 17.58 -14.38 35.00
N ASP A 188 18.40 -13.72 35.83
CA ASP A 188 18.66 -12.27 35.78
C ASP A 188 19.36 -11.81 34.48
N TYR A 189 19.83 -12.76 33.65
CA TYR A 189 20.36 -12.52 32.30
C TYR A 189 19.62 -13.40 31.29
N PHE A 190 18.78 -12.79 30.47
CA PHE A 190 18.07 -13.45 29.37
C PHE A 190 19.08 -13.89 28.30
N ILE A 191 19.66 -15.09 28.41
CA ILE A 191 20.39 -15.70 27.30
C ILE A 191 19.33 -16.23 26.34
N LEU A 192 19.08 -15.48 25.26
CA LEU A 192 18.11 -15.86 24.23
C LEU A 192 18.60 -17.12 23.51
N THR A 193 17.80 -18.19 23.55
CA THR A 193 18.06 -19.34 22.68
C THR A 193 17.77 -18.97 21.23
N HIS A 194 18.27 -19.80 20.30
CA HIS A 194 17.94 -19.67 18.88
C HIS A 194 16.42 -19.74 18.62
N VAL A 195 15.69 -20.55 19.40
CA VAL A 195 14.22 -20.66 19.31
C VAL A 195 13.56 -19.38 19.81
N ASP A 196 14.02 -18.80 20.92
CA ASP A 196 13.49 -17.53 21.44
C ASP A 196 13.69 -16.40 20.43
N TYR A 197 14.86 -16.36 19.78
CA TYR A 197 15.15 -15.37 18.76
C TYR A 197 14.26 -15.54 17.51
N ILE A 198 14.01 -16.77 17.06
CA ILE A 198 13.06 -17.04 15.97
C ILE A 198 11.65 -16.60 16.39
N CYS A 199 11.22 -16.90 17.62
CA CYS A 199 9.93 -16.46 18.15
C CYS A 199 9.82 -14.93 18.18
N PHE A 200 10.90 -14.23 18.59
CA PHE A 200 10.97 -12.77 18.50
C PHE A 200 10.77 -12.27 17.06
N CYS A 201 11.46 -12.87 16.08
CA CYS A 201 11.28 -12.53 14.67
C CYS A 201 9.85 -12.81 14.18
N LEU A 202 9.22 -13.92 14.58
CA LEU A 202 7.81 -14.23 14.26
C LEU A 202 6.86 -13.21 14.87
N THR A 203 7.03 -12.84 16.13
CA THR A 203 6.22 -11.82 16.81
C THR A 203 6.38 -10.45 16.15
N LYS A 204 7.61 -10.07 15.77
CA LYS A 204 7.86 -8.82 15.03
C LYS A 204 7.24 -8.85 13.64
N SER A 205 7.27 -9.98 12.94
CA SER A 205 6.59 -10.16 11.65
C SER A 205 5.09 -10.02 11.78
N HIS A 206 4.47 -10.61 12.80
CA HIS A 206 3.04 -10.44 13.10
C HIS A 206 2.68 -8.96 13.31
N ARG A 207 3.45 -8.22 14.14
CA ARG A 207 3.26 -6.78 14.35
C ARG A 207 3.44 -5.95 13.08
N THR A 208 4.42 -6.32 12.25
CA THR A 208 4.67 -5.64 10.97
C THR A 208 3.48 -5.84 10.03
N LEU A 209 2.93 -7.06 9.96
CA LEU A 209 1.79 -7.38 9.11
C LEU A 209 0.50 -6.68 9.57
N LEU A 210 0.29 -6.54 10.88
CA LEU A 210 -0.78 -5.70 11.45
C LEU A 210 -0.64 -4.24 10.98
N SER A 211 0.57 -3.69 11.01
CA SER A 211 0.84 -2.31 10.58
C SER A 211 0.60 -2.14 9.07
N ILE A 212 1.08 -3.08 8.26
CA ILE A 212 0.81 -3.14 6.82
C ILE A 212 -0.69 -3.15 6.54
N LYS A 213 -1.46 -3.99 7.23
CA LYS A 213 -2.92 -4.05 7.07
C LYS A 213 -3.55 -2.69 7.32
N THR A 214 -3.21 -2.04 8.43
CA THR A 214 -3.72 -0.71 8.77
C THR A 214 -3.36 0.30 7.68
N LEU A 215 -2.12 0.31 7.18
CA LEU A 215 -1.69 1.24 6.12
C LEU A 215 -2.46 1.00 4.82
N LEU A 216 -2.62 -0.25 4.38
CA LEU A 216 -3.37 -0.59 3.17
C LEU A 216 -4.86 -0.23 3.28
N ASP A 217 -5.49 -0.47 4.42
CA ASP A 217 -6.88 -0.09 4.68
C ASP A 217 -7.07 1.44 4.66
N ASN A 218 -6.03 2.19 5.01
CA ASN A 218 -5.97 3.65 4.94
C ASN A 218 -5.27 4.17 3.66
N ARG A 219 -5.12 3.31 2.64
CA ARG A 219 -4.57 3.64 1.30
C ARG A 219 -3.13 4.15 1.28
N MET A 220 -2.37 3.97 2.36
CA MET A 220 -0.96 4.32 2.47
C MET A 220 -0.07 3.21 1.89
N SER A 221 -0.21 2.97 0.59
CA SER A 221 0.36 1.78 -0.07
C SER A 221 1.88 1.79 -0.16
N ASP A 222 2.52 2.94 -0.38
CA ASP A 222 3.98 3.05 -0.46
C ASP A 222 4.66 2.84 0.91
N ASP A 223 4.03 3.29 2.00
CA ASP A 223 4.46 2.99 3.37
C ASP A 223 4.30 1.50 3.70
N ALA A 224 3.16 0.91 3.30
CA ALA A 224 2.93 -0.53 3.45
C ALA A 224 3.97 -1.34 2.68
N TYR A 225 4.27 -0.97 1.44
CA TYR A 225 5.32 -1.57 0.63
C TYR A 225 6.68 -1.49 1.33
N SER A 226 7.02 -0.34 1.90
CA SER A 226 8.28 -0.13 2.63
C SER A 226 8.43 -1.09 3.81
N LEU A 227 7.33 -1.38 4.53
CA LEU A 227 7.35 -2.35 5.64
C LEU A 227 7.55 -3.81 5.21
N THR A 228 7.29 -4.15 3.95
CA THR A 228 7.58 -5.51 3.42
C THR A 228 9.07 -5.84 3.52
N ARG A 229 9.96 -4.84 3.47
CA ARG A 229 11.40 -5.02 3.72
C ARG A 229 11.67 -5.54 5.12
N SER A 230 11.12 -4.88 6.15
CA SER A 230 11.28 -5.30 7.55
C SER A 230 10.71 -6.70 7.78
N LEU A 231 9.59 -7.02 7.13
CA LEU A 231 9.02 -8.37 7.16
C LEU A 231 9.97 -9.42 6.56
N TYR A 232 10.61 -9.10 5.43
CA TYR A 232 11.58 -9.99 4.78
C TYR A 232 12.90 -10.11 5.54
N GLU A 233 13.37 -9.05 6.19
CA GLU A 233 14.54 -9.15 7.08
C GLU A 233 14.29 -10.15 8.21
N ASN A 234 13.11 -10.11 8.83
CA ASN A 234 12.77 -11.11 9.84
C ASN A 234 12.80 -12.53 9.26
N TYR A 235 12.33 -12.74 8.02
CA TYR A 235 12.44 -14.03 7.33
C TYR A 235 13.91 -14.48 7.19
N LEU A 236 14.79 -13.60 6.72
CA LEU A 236 16.22 -13.88 6.55
C LEU A 236 16.88 -14.27 7.88
N HIS A 237 16.55 -13.58 8.96
CA HIS A 237 17.03 -13.92 10.30
C HIS A 237 16.54 -15.30 10.76
N ILE A 238 15.27 -15.64 10.50
CA ILE A 238 14.71 -16.94 10.87
C ILE A 238 15.43 -18.07 10.14
N ILE A 239 15.55 -18.01 8.80
CA ILE A 239 16.18 -19.09 8.03
C ILE A 239 17.66 -19.26 8.37
N TYR A 240 18.36 -18.14 8.64
CA TYR A 240 19.77 -18.17 9.01
C TYR A 240 19.98 -18.88 10.35
N VAL A 241 19.17 -18.53 11.36
CA VAL A 241 19.27 -19.12 12.71
C VAL A 241 18.76 -20.56 12.73
N LEU A 242 17.78 -20.92 11.90
CA LEU A 242 17.35 -22.31 11.72
C LEU A 242 18.50 -23.19 11.22
N LYS A 243 19.31 -22.70 10.27
CA LYS A 243 20.45 -23.47 9.72
C LYS A 243 21.69 -23.41 10.61
N HIS A 244 21.87 -22.32 11.34
CA HIS A 244 23.03 -22.09 12.20
C HIS A 244 22.62 -21.69 13.64
N PRO A 245 22.07 -22.62 14.45
CA PRO A 245 21.57 -22.28 15.78
C PRO A 245 22.57 -21.59 16.71
N SER A 246 23.86 -21.94 16.63
CA SER A 246 24.92 -21.33 17.44
C SER A 246 25.22 -19.87 17.07
N GLN A 247 24.83 -19.42 15.87
CA GLN A 247 25.05 -18.05 15.41
C GLN A 247 24.07 -17.04 16.05
N VAL A 248 23.12 -17.50 16.88
CA VAL A 248 22.29 -16.59 17.68
C VAL A 248 23.15 -15.70 18.59
N HIS A 249 24.26 -16.22 19.12
CA HIS A 249 25.19 -15.47 19.97
C HIS A 249 25.83 -14.29 19.22
N ASP A 250 26.16 -14.49 17.94
CA ASP A 250 26.73 -13.45 17.08
C ASP A 250 25.70 -12.35 16.76
N LEU A 251 24.43 -12.73 16.61
CA LEU A 251 23.33 -11.82 16.28
C LEU A 251 22.74 -11.07 17.48
N VAL A 252 22.80 -11.66 18.67
CA VAL A 252 22.09 -11.19 19.86
C VAL A 252 23.08 -10.81 20.95
N ASP A 253 23.80 -11.78 21.51
CA ASP A 253 24.64 -11.57 22.69
C ASP A 253 25.76 -10.57 22.42
N ALA A 254 26.44 -10.69 21.29
CA ALA A 254 27.50 -9.78 20.89
C ALA A 254 26.96 -8.34 20.69
N VAL A 255 25.74 -8.19 20.16
CA VAL A 255 25.10 -6.89 19.91
C VAL A 255 24.62 -6.25 21.22
N ILE A 256 23.99 -7.03 22.11
CA ILE A 256 23.62 -6.59 23.46
C ILE A 256 24.89 -6.19 24.23
N GLY A 257 25.94 -6.99 24.12
CA GLY A 257 27.22 -6.75 24.76
C GLY A 257 27.91 -5.47 24.30
N LEU A 258 27.77 -5.08 23.03
CA LEU A 258 28.22 -3.78 22.55
C LEU A 258 27.48 -2.63 23.23
N HIS A 259 26.15 -2.75 23.38
CA HIS A 259 25.33 -1.72 24.03
C HIS A 259 25.58 -1.63 25.54
N ALA A 260 25.77 -2.78 26.20
CA ALA A 260 26.12 -2.88 27.62
C ALA A 260 27.59 -2.54 27.90
N GLY A 261 28.42 -2.33 26.87
CA GLY A 261 29.83 -2.00 26.98
C GLY A 261 30.74 -3.17 27.38
N THR A 262 30.23 -4.40 27.44
CA THR A 262 31.00 -5.63 27.72
C THR A 262 31.79 -6.12 26.51
N HIS A 263 31.37 -5.73 25.30
CA HIS A 263 32.06 -6.03 24.04
C HIS A 263 32.56 -4.76 23.36
N GLU A 264 33.50 -4.90 22.43
CA GLU A 264 33.93 -3.83 21.52
C GLU A 264 34.21 -4.35 20.11
N TYR A 265 34.15 -3.47 19.11
CA TYR A 265 34.64 -3.82 17.79
C TYR A 265 36.15 -4.02 17.80
N GLU A 266 36.64 -4.99 17.02
CA GLU A 266 38.07 -5.24 16.87
C GLU A 266 38.78 -3.97 16.38
N LYS A 267 39.84 -3.56 17.09
CA LYS A 267 40.65 -2.40 16.70
C LYS A 267 41.53 -2.77 15.51
N LYS A 268 41.45 -1.98 14.43
CA LYS A 268 42.28 -2.12 13.24
C LYS A 268 42.92 -0.78 12.90
N GLY A 269 44.17 -0.60 13.34
CA GLY A 269 44.91 0.66 13.17
C GLY A 269 44.25 1.82 13.92
N LYS A 270 43.93 2.91 13.23
CA LYS A 270 43.20 4.07 13.79
C LYS A 270 41.66 3.89 13.79
N GLY A 271 41.15 2.77 13.28
CA GLY A 271 39.71 2.51 13.15
C GLY A 271 39.29 1.20 13.78
N TYR A 272 38.04 0.82 13.52
CA TYR A 272 37.41 -0.40 14.03
C TYR A 272 36.96 -1.28 12.87
N ASN A 273 37.19 -2.59 13.00
CA ASN A 273 36.63 -3.60 12.13
C ASN A 273 35.25 -4.01 12.65
N LYS A 274 34.18 -3.43 12.10
CA LYS A 274 32.80 -3.69 12.53
C LYS A 274 32.30 -5.12 12.27
N LYS A 275 33.06 -5.90 11.47
CA LYS A 275 32.74 -7.31 11.19
C LYS A 275 33.16 -8.25 12.32
N VAL A 276 33.92 -7.77 13.30
CA VAL A 276 34.41 -8.59 14.41
C VAL A 276 34.09 -7.87 15.70
N ILE A 277 33.31 -8.53 16.55
CA ILE A 277 32.97 -8.08 17.90
C ILE A 277 33.78 -8.94 18.87
N VAL A 278 34.39 -8.31 19.88
CA VAL A 278 35.27 -8.97 20.85
C VAL A 278 34.73 -8.75 22.25
N ASP A 279 34.56 -9.83 23.02
CA ASP A 279 34.28 -9.77 24.46
C ASP A 279 35.53 -9.23 25.19
N LYS A 280 35.37 -8.18 25.98
CA LYS A 280 36.49 -7.51 26.67
C LYS A 280 37.10 -8.34 27.80
N LYS A 281 36.35 -9.26 28.39
CA LYS A 281 36.79 -10.13 29.50
C LYS A 281 37.46 -11.40 28.97
N THR A 282 36.81 -12.09 28.03
CA THR A 282 37.26 -13.41 27.56
C THR A 282 38.15 -13.32 26.32
N GLY A 283 38.09 -12.21 25.58
CA GLY A 283 38.75 -12.08 24.28
C GLY A 283 38.08 -12.89 23.16
N GLN A 284 36.94 -13.53 23.44
CA GLN A 284 36.19 -14.29 22.45
C GLN A 284 35.70 -13.37 21.32
N LYS A 285 35.78 -13.87 20.08
CA LYS A 285 35.38 -13.13 18.88
C LYS A 285 34.05 -13.67 18.34
N TYR A 286 33.22 -12.75 17.89
CA TYR A 286 31.91 -12.98 17.30
C TYR A 286 31.83 -12.26 15.95
N MET A 287 31.06 -12.80 15.01
CA MET A 287 30.86 -12.18 13.70
C MET A 287 29.85 -11.03 13.81
N GLY A 288 30.33 -9.81 13.54
CA GLY A 288 29.48 -8.64 13.40
C GLY A 288 29.01 -8.43 11.95
N GLN A 289 27.89 -7.76 11.76
CA GLN A 289 27.37 -7.33 10.45
C GLN A 289 27.20 -8.48 9.43
N ILE A 290 26.47 -9.53 9.80
CA ILE A 290 26.05 -10.59 8.88
C ILE A 290 25.15 -9.98 7.81
N SER A 291 25.49 -10.16 6.52
CA SER A 291 24.75 -9.53 5.43
C SER A 291 23.44 -10.27 5.12
N GLY A 292 22.43 -9.56 4.64
CA GLY A 292 21.17 -10.19 4.21
C GLY A 292 21.36 -11.24 3.11
N PHE A 293 22.33 -11.02 2.21
CA PHE A 293 22.68 -12.00 1.18
C PHE A 293 23.23 -13.30 1.79
N THR A 294 24.13 -13.19 2.76
CA THR A 294 24.66 -14.35 3.52
C THR A 294 23.55 -15.11 4.24
N MET A 295 22.55 -14.39 4.77
CA MET A 295 21.38 -15.03 5.36
C MET A 295 20.53 -15.76 4.31
N ALA A 296 20.33 -15.17 3.12
CA ALA A 296 19.61 -15.80 2.01
C ALA A 296 20.31 -17.06 1.48
N GLU A 297 21.65 -17.04 1.34
CA GLU A 297 22.45 -18.23 0.99
C GLU A 297 22.35 -19.35 2.03
N SER A 298 21.97 -19.01 3.26
CA SER A 298 21.72 -19.98 4.33
C SER A 298 20.33 -20.60 4.24
N SER A 299 19.53 -20.31 3.22
CA SER A 299 18.24 -20.98 3.03
C SER A 299 18.39 -22.48 2.72
N PHE A 300 17.31 -23.23 2.97
CA PHE A 300 17.10 -24.58 2.45
C PHE A 300 16.42 -24.59 1.07
N VAL A 301 15.99 -23.41 0.60
CA VAL A 301 15.27 -23.22 -0.66
C VAL A 301 16.14 -22.40 -1.62
N GLN A 302 16.53 -22.99 -2.75
CA GLN A 302 17.48 -22.36 -3.68
C GLN A 302 16.94 -21.05 -4.28
N SER A 303 15.62 -20.94 -4.45
CA SER A 303 14.99 -19.73 -5.00
C SER A 303 15.06 -18.52 -4.07
N ASP A 304 15.41 -18.67 -2.79
CA ASP A 304 15.55 -17.52 -1.87
C ASP A 304 16.68 -16.57 -2.26
N VAL A 305 17.77 -17.09 -2.83
CA VAL A 305 18.88 -16.24 -3.30
C VAL A 305 18.43 -15.40 -4.49
N ASN A 306 17.75 -16.01 -5.45
CA ASN A 306 17.23 -15.28 -6.61
C ASN A 306 16.13 -14.28 -6.19
N PHE A 307 15.27 -14.68 -5.24
CA PHE A 307 14.25 -13.79 -4.69
C PHE A 307 14.89 -12.60 -3.95
N PHE A 308 15.97 -12.84 -3.20
CA PHE A 308 16.73 -11.78 -2.55
C PHE A 308 17.17 -10.72 -3.57
N ASP A 309 17.77 -11.12 -4.68
CA ASP A 309 18.27 -10.18 -5.69
C ASP A 309 17.14 -9.32 -6.29
N VAL A 310 16.00 -9.94 -6.63
CA VAL A 310 14.83 -9.24 -7.21
C VAL A 310 14.15 -8.32 -6.19
N PHE A 311 13.89 -8.82 -4.98
CA PHE A 311 13.09 -8.11 -3.99
C PHE A 311 13.90 -7.08 -3.19
N TYR A 312 15.12 -7.43 -2.78
CA TYR A 312 15.92 -6.57 -1.89
C TYR A 312 16.29 -5.26 -2.57
N GLN A 313 16.66 -5.31 -3.86
CA GLN A 313 16.97 -4.11 -4.63
C GLN A 313 15.75 -3.19 -4.71
N LYS A 314 14.59 -3.71 -5.11
CA LYS A 314 13.34 -2.94 -5.26
C LYS A 314 12.88 -2.33 -3.94
N SER A 315 12.78 -3.14 -2.89
CA SER A 315 12.35 -2.68 -1.57
C SER A 315 13.31 -1.66 -0.95
N SER A 316 14.62 -1.75 -1.21
CA SER A 316 15.60 -0.77 -0.73
C SER A 316 15.53 0.57 -1.48
N GLN A 317 15.10 0.58 -2.74
CA GLN A 317 14.95 1.83 -3.51
C GLN A 317 13.86 2.74 -2.94
N VAL A 318 12.82 2.17 -2.31
CA VAL A 318 11.71 2.95 -1.75
C VAL A 318 12.06 3.53 -0.36
N LEU A 319 12.95 2.88 0.39
CA LEU A 319 13.34 3.30 1.73
C LEU A 319 14.37 4.43 1.78
N HIS A 320 15.11 4.64 0.69
CA HIS A 320 16.15 5.66 0.61
C HIS A 320 15.70 6.78 -0.33
N PRO A 321 16.15 8.05 -0.12
CA PRO A 321 15.98 9.12 -1.11
C PRO A 321 16.63 8.72 -2.44
N ASN A 322 15.84 8.09 -3.31
CA ASN A 322 16.27 7.53 -4.57
C ASN A 322 15.47 8.21 -5.68
N ILE A 323 16.16 8.67 -6.72
CA ILE A 323 15.53 9.29 -7.87
C ILE A 323 14.55 8.35 -8.59
N MET A 324 14.71 7.04 -8.46
CA MET A 324 13.76 6.06 -9.01
C MET A 324 12.45 6.01 -8.23
N ALA A 325 12.43 6.44 -6.96
CA ALA A 325 11.20 6.61 -6.20
C ALA A 325 10.44 7.90 -6.58
N PHE A 326 11.09 8.83 -7.30
CA PHE A 326 10.52 10.10 -7.74
C PHE A 326 9.31 9.92 -8.65
N GLU A 327 9.32 8.94 -9.55
CA GLU A 327 8.21 8.66 -10.47
C GLU A 327 6.90 8.37 -9.74
N GLY A 328 6.97 7.73 -8.57
CA GLY A 328 5.83 7.46 -7.70
C GLY A 328 5.15 8.73 -7.17
N LEU A 329 5.88 9.85 -7.10
CA LEU A 329 5.43 11.12 -6.53
C LEU A 329 5.01 12.16 -7.59
N ILE A 330 5.18 11.88 -8.89
CA ILE A 330 4.75 12.78 -9.96
C ILE A 330 3.25 12.60 -10.23
N GLY A 331 2.48 13.66 -10.01
CA GLY A 331 1.12 13.83 -10.52
C GLY A 331 1.06 14.83 -11.69
N ASP A 332 -0.16 15.12 -12.16
CA ASP A 332 -0.41 15.95 -13.37
C ASP A 332 0.22 17.36 -13.32
N LYS A 333 0.41 17.92 -12.12
CA LYS A 333 0.91 19.28 -11.89
C LYS A 333 2.27 19.32 -11.19
N GLY A 334 2.98 18.19 -11.11
CA GLY A 334 4.27 18.08 -10.42
C GLY A 334 4.21 17.15 -9.22
N LEU A 335 5.00 17.42 -8.18
CA LEU A 335 5.07 16.58 -6.99
C LEU A 335 3.74 16.57 -6.24
N ASN A 336 3.26 15.37 -5.92
CA ASN A 336 2.01 15.13 -5.21
C ASN A 336 2.26 14.17 -4.05
N ALA A 337 2.17 14.68 -2.82
CA ALA A 337 2.37 13.90 -1.59
C ALA A 337 1.29 12.84 -1.34
N LEU A 338 0.13 12.98 -1.98
CA LEU A 338 -0.99 12.04 -1.84
C LEU A 338 -1.01 10.98 -2.97
N GLN A 339 -0.06 11.04 -3.90
CA GLN A 339 0.03 10.07 -4.98
C GLN A 339 0.57 8.74 -4.44
N THR A 340 -0.14 7.64 -4.72
CA THR A 340 0.33 6.28 -4.43
C THR A 340 0.34 5.44 -5.71
N ARG A 341 1.44 4.74 -6.02
CA ARG A 341 1.56 3.96 -7.29
C ARG A 341 1.80 2.45 -7.11
N ARG A 342 1.97 1.97 -5.86
CA ARG A 342 2.42 0.59 -5.58
C ARG A 342 1.42 -0.26 -4.80
N HIS A 343 0.12 0.01 -4.91
CA HIS A 343 -0.89 -0.76 -4.15
C HIS A 343 -0.79 -2.26 -4.40
N ASP A 344 -0.75 -2.65 -5.68
CA ASP A 344 -0.72 -4.07 -6.08
C ASP A 344 0.58 -4.75 -5.60
N GLU A 345 1.72 -4.08 -5.69
CA GLU A 345 3.00 -4.60 -5.20
C GLU A 345 3.01 -4.73 -3.67
N ALA A 346 2.49 -3.72 -2.96
CA ALA A 346 2.40 -3.72 -1.52
C ALA A 346 1.56 -4.90 -1.03
N VAL A 347 0.40 -5.12 -1.65
CA VAL A 347 -0.47 -6.27 -1.35
C VAL A 347 0.25 -7.58 -1.66
N PHE A 348 0.81 -7.72 -2.86
CA PHE A 348 1.49 -8.95 -3.29
C PHE A 348 2.65 -9.34 -2.37
N TYR A 349 3.59 -8.42 -2.12
CA TYR A 349 4.78 -8.73 -1.32
C TYR A 349 4.46 -8.87 0.18
N SER A 350 3.45 -8.17 0.70
CA SER A 350 3.00 -8.38 2.08
C SER A 350 2.53 -9.80 2.32
N VAL A 351 1.72 -10.33 1.39
CA VAL A 351 1.19 -11.70 1.48
C VAL A 351 2.28 -12.73 1.16
N MET A 352 3.08 -12.51 0.12
CA MET A 352 4.16 -13.42 -0.27
C MET A 352 5.19 -13.58 0.84
N VAL A 353 5.76 -12.48 1.33
CA VAL A 353 6.79 -12.51 2.38
C VAL A 353 6.19 -12.96 3.72
N GLY A 354 4.96 -12.56 4.04
CA GLY A 354 4.23 -13.08 5.21
C GLY A 354 4.07 -14.61 5.15
N GLY A 355 3.73 -15.15 3.99
CA GLY A 355 3.69 -16.58 3.72
C GLY A 355 5.05 -17.26 3.90
N MET A 356 6.14 -16.64 3.42
CA MET A 356 7.51 -17.16 3.60
C MET A 356 7.91 -17.23 5.09
N VAL A 357 7.57 -16.22 5.89
CA VAL A 357 7.82 -16.23 7.34
C VAL A 357 7.07 -17.38 8.03
N VAL A 358 5.78 -17.56 7.71
CA VAL A 358 4.97 -18.65 8.26
C VAL A 358 5.48 -20.01 7.79
N GLN A 359 5.93 -20.12 6.53
CA GLN A 359 6.57 -21.32 6.00
C GLN A 359 7.81 -21.70 6.84
N ALA A 360 8.65 -20.72 7.21
CA ALA A 360 9.80 -20.98 8.07
C ALA A 360 9.40 -21.41 9.49
N ALA A 361 8.27 -20.90 10.03
CA ALA A 361 7.74 -21.34 11.32
C ALA A 361 7.37 -22.83 11.34
N ARG A 362 7.01 -23.41 10.18
CA ARG A 362 6.73 -24.86 10.04
C ARG A 362 7.94 -25.73 10.39
N SER A 363 9.15 -25.20 10.21
CA SER A 363 10.42 -25.89 10.45
C SER A 363 10.92 -25.80 11.90
N LEU A 364 10.20 -25.10 12.78
CA LEU A 364 10.55 -25.02 14.19
C LEU A 364 10.42 -26.39 14.89
N PRO A 365 11.29 -26.67 15.88
CA PRO A 365 11.18 -27.88 16.70
C PRO A 365 9.85 -27.87 17.46
N ASP A 366 9.29 -29.05 17.72
CA ASP A 366 8.08 -29.25 18.56
C ASP A 366 6.78 -28.59 18.07
N VAL A 367 6.76 -28.01 16.85
CA VAL A 367 5.52 -27.63 16.17
C VAL A 367 4.72 -28.91 15.85
N ASN A 368 3.55 -29.05 16.47
CA ASN A 368 2.71 -30.23 16.33
C ASN A 368 2.12 -30.38 14.92
N GLN A 369 1.69 -31.60 14.58
CA GLN A 369 1.19 -31.94 13.24
C GLN A 369 -0.10 -31.18 12.84
N ILE A 370 -0.95 -30.84 13.81
CA ILE A 370 -2.18 -30.07 13.54
C ILE A 370 -1.81 -28.66 13.08
N LEU A 371 -0.93 -27.98 13.82
CA LEU A 371 -0.47 -26.64 13.47
C LEU A 371 0.28 -26.62 12.13
N LYS A 372 1.06 -27.67 11.82
CA LYS A 372 1.68 -27.84 10.49
C LYS A 372 0.63 -27.97 9.38
N ALA A 373 -0.44 -28.73 9.60
CA ALA A 373 -1.54 -28.88 8.64
C ALA A 373 -2.32 -27.56 8.42
N ASP A 374 -2.55 -26.80 9.50
CA ASP A 374 -3.18 -25.48 9.44
C ASP A 374 -2.33 -24.50 8.62
N ILE A 375 -1.02 -24.46 8.88
CA ILE A 375 -0.06 -23.67 8.09
C ILE A 375 -0.13 -24.06 6.60
N ASN A 376 -0.09 -25.35 6.29
CA ASN A 376 -0.11 -25.84 4.91
C ASN A 376 -1.39 -25.45 4.17
N THR A 377 -2.54 -25.51 4.84
CA THR A 377 -3.83 -25.16 4.26
C THR A 377 -3.88 -23.67 3.88
N VAL A 378 -3.39 -22.79 4.76
CA VAL A 378 -3.32 -21.35 4.48
C VAL A 378 -2.32 -21.06 3.38
N LEU A 379 -1.11 -21.65 3.43
CA LEU A 379 -0.07 -21.43 2.41
C LEU A 379 -0.49 -21.91 1.02
N GLY A 380 -1.16 -23.06 0.92
CA GLY A 380 -1.68 -23.55 -0.37
C GLY A 380 -2.69 -22.59 -1.00
N ARG A 381 -3.63 -22.07 -0.19
CA ARG A 381 -4.59 -21.05 -0.65
C ARG A 381 -3.91 -19.75 -1.06
N VAL A 382 -3.01 -19.23 -0.23
CA VAL A 382 -2.25 -18.00 -0.49
C VAL A 382 -1.44 -18.12 -1.78
N ARG A 383 -0.72 -19.22 -1.94
CA ARG A 383 0.10 -19.51 -3.12
C ARG A 383 -0.72 -19.43 -4.40
N LEU A 384 -1.87 -20.13 -4.46
CA LEU A 384 -2.72 -20.15 -5.66
C LEU A 384 -3.17 -18.73 -6.03
N LYS A 385 -3.63 -17.94 -5.06
CA LYS A 385 -4.06 -16.56 -5.30
C LYS A 385 -2.93 -15.66 -5.79
N LEU A 386 -1.73 -15.79 -5.22
CA LEU A 386 -0.55 -15.03 -5.65
C LEU A 386 -0.11 -15.39 -7.07
N ILE A 387 -0.14 -16.67 -7.43
CA ILE A 387 0.17 -17.12 -8.79
C ILE A 387 -0.84 -16.52 -9.77
N THR A 388 -2.14 -16.64 -9.50
CA THR A 388 -3.18 -16.06 -10.37
C THR A 388 -3.03 -14.55 -10.51
N MET A 389 -2.73 -13.84 -9.41
CA MET A 389 -2.46 -12.40 -9.45
C MET A 389 -1.26 -12.06 -10.33
N LEU A 390 -0.15 -12.79 -10.17
CA LEU A 390 1.07 -12.55 -10.93
C LEU A 390 0.89 -12.82 -12.42
N GLU A 391 0.19 -13.90 -12.78
CA GLU A 391 -0.12 -14.25 -14.17
C GLU A 391 -1.01 -13.19 -14.82
N CYS A 392 -2.08 -12.74 -14.14
CA CYS A 392 -2.95 -11.67 -14.65
C CYS A 392 -2.21 -10.34 -14.86
N LEU A 393 -1.32 -9.97 -13.93
CA LEU A 393 -0.50 -8.75 -14.04
C LEU A 393 0.54 -8.86 -15.17
N ALA A 394 1.11 -10.04 -15.40
CA ALA A 394 2.08 -10.28 -16.47
C ALA A 394 1.45 -10.08 -17.86
N GLU A 395 0.23 -10.57 -18.07
CA GLU A 395 -0.48 -10.50 -19.35
C GLU A 395 -0.94 -9.08 -19.74
N ASP A 396 -1.00 -8.13 -18.81
CA ASP A 396 -1.54 -6.78 -19.06
C ASP A 396 -0.52 -5.77 -19.59
N SER A 397 0.74 -6.17 -19.66
CA SER A 397 1.83 -5.24 -19.94
C SER A 397 2.08 -5.03 -21.44
N LYS A 398 1.57 -3.91 -21.97
CA LYS A 398 2.23 -3.22 -23.10
C LYS A 398 3.55 -2.54 -22.66
N ASP A 399 3.70 -2.33 -21.35
CA ASP A 399 4.92 -1.90 -20.66
C ASP A 399 5.11 -2.83 -19.45
N LEU A 400 6.07 -3.75 -19.49
CA LEU A 400 6.31 -4.77 -18.45
C LEU A 400 6.60 -4.10 -17.09
N LEU A 401 5.60 -4.02 -16.21
CA LEU A 401 5.74 -3.66 -14.77
C LEU A 401 6.77 -4.55 -14.07
N TYR A 402 6.90 -5.80 -14.52
CA TYR A 402 7.93 -6.74 -14.11
C TYR A 402 8.62 -7.30 -15.35
N PRO A 403 9.95 -7.15 -15.49
CA PRO A 403 10.71 -7.91 -16.46
C PRO A 403 10.41 -9.41 -16.32
N LYS A 404 10.38 -10.14 -17.45
CA LYS A 404 10.05 -11.58 -17.47
C LYS A 404 10.87 -12.40 -16.45
N TYR A 405 12.16 -12.09 -16.29
CA TYR A 405 13.02 -12.79 -15.33
C TYR A 405 12.54 -12.64 -13.88
N GLU A 406 11.92 -11.51 -13.51
CA GLU A 406 11.39 -11.31 -12.16
C GLU A 406 10.15 -12.17 -11.93
N ILE A 407 9.25 -12.22 -12.91
CA ILE A 407 8.07 -13.09 -12.87
C ILE A 407 8.51 -14.54 -12.68
N ASP A 408 9.50 -15.00 -13.45
CA ASP A 408 10.03 -16.36 -13.35
C ASP A 408 10.59 -16.65 -11.94
N VAL A 409 11.34 -15.70 -11.35
CA VAL A 409 11.86 -15.82 -9.98
C VAL A 409 10.74 -15.87 -8.93
N LEU A 410 9.73 -15.01 -9.05
CA LEU A 410 8.59 -14.96 -8.13
C LEU A 410 7.76 -16.25 -8.22
N LEU A 411 7.46 -16.73 -9.42
CA LEU A 411 6.75 -17.99 -9.65
C LEU A 411 7.54 -19.18 -9.08
N GLN A 412 8.84 -19.24 -9.33
CA GLN A 412 9.69 -20.30 -8.77
C GLN A 412 9.62 -20.30 -7.23
N ARG A 413 9.72 -19.12 -6.59
CA ARG A 413 9.67 -19.04 -5.13
C ARG A 413 8.30 -19.40 -4.56
N LEU A 414 7.21 -19.04 -5.25
CA LEU A 414 5.84 -19.44 -4.89
C LEU A 414 5.64 -20.96 -5.01
N ASN A 415 6.22 -21.59 -6.02
CA ASN A 415 6.19 -23.05 -6.17
C ASN A 415 6.95 -23.76 -5.05
N ASP A 416 8.08 -23.20 -4.61
CA ASP A 416 8.85 -23.73 -3.49
C ASP A 416 8.17 -23.51 -2.11
N MET A 417 7.04 -22.78 -2.05
CA MET A 417 6.28 -22.56 -0.81
C MET A 417 5.66 -23.85 -0.25
N GLU A 418 5.41 -24.85 -1.09
CA GLU A 418 4.96 -26.19 -0.67
C GLU A 418 6.12 -27.11 -0.26
N ALA A 419 7.32 -26.90 -0.84
CA ALA A 419 8.36 -27.93 -0.99
C ALA A 419 9.18 -28.32 0.27
N ILE A 420 8.92 -27.76 1.45
CA ILE A 420 9.64 -28.17 2.69
C ILE A 420 8.92 -29.35 3.36
N ASP A 421 8.52 -30.37 2.60
CA ASP A 421 8.17 -31.66 3.17
C ASP A 421 9.44 -32.54 3.14
N ASN A 422 9.90 -32.90 4.34
CA ASN A 422 10.72 -34.09 4.62
C ASN A 422 12.21 -34.08 4.25
N LYS A 423 12.97 -33.01 4.49
CA LYS A 423 14.43 -33.09 4.70
C LYS A 423 14.94 -32.09 5.75
N ALA A 424 14.65 -32.37 7.01
CA ALA A 424 15.48 -31.95 8.15
C ALA A 424 15.52 -33.11 9.14
#